data_AF-A0A1I5UQS1-F1
#
_entry.id   AF-A0A1I5UQS1-F1
#
_cell.length_a   1.000
_cell.length_b   1.000
_cell.length_c   1.000
_cell.angle_alpha   90.00
_cell.angle_beta   90.00
_cell.angle_gamma   90.00
#
_symmetry.space_group_name_H-M   'P 1'
#
loop_
_entity.id
_entity.type
_entity.pdbx_description
1 polymer ?
#
loop_
_entity_poly.entity_id
_entity_poly.type
_entity_poly.pdbx_seq_one_letter_code
_entity_poly.pdbx_strand_id
1 'polypeptide(L)' 'MAKNKIFEWIGFVIIIGSIYANGSFRADGITTGTGINLSVIGIVVGVILTFTLFFIRKFRNKEALNRSVN' A
#
# COMPACT_ATOMS: atom_id res chain seq x y z
N MET A 1 9.59 -0.50 -18.35
CA MET A 1 9.13 0.58 -17.44
C MET A 1 7.68 0.41 -16.95
N ALA A 2 6.77 -0.23 -17.71
CA ALA A 2 5.36 -0.42 -17.33
C ALA A 2 5.11 -1.41 -16.16
N LYS A 3 5.85 -2.53 -16.10
CA LYS A 3 5.64 -3.58 -15.07
C LYS A 3 5.85 -3.09 -13.63
N ASN A 4 6.76 -2.14 -13.40
CA ASN A 4 7.04 -1.60 -12.07
C ASN A 4 5.92 -0.70 -11.53
N LYS A 5 5.16 -0.04 -12.41
CA LYS A 5 4.03 0.82 -11.99
C LYS A 5 2.93 -0.03 -11.36
N ILE A 6 2.60 -1.19 -11.95
CA ILE A 6 1.54 -2.08 -11.46
C ILE A 6 1.79 -2.52 -10.01
N PHE A 7 3.03 -2.81 -9.62
CA PHE A 7 3.34 -3.20 -8.25
C PHE A 7 3.08 -2.07 -7.23
N GLU A 8 3.31 -0.80 -7.60
CA GLU A 8 2.97 0.34 -6.71
C GLU A 8 1.46 0.47 -6.48
N TRP A 9 0.65 0.11 -7.47
CA TRP A 9 -0.81 0.20 -7.36
C TRP A 9 -1.40 -0.87 -6.44
N ILE A 10 -0.72 -2.00 -6.23
CA ILE A 10 -1.22 -3.08 -5.36
C ILE A 10 -1.39 -2.58 -3.92
N GLY A 11 -0.37 -1.92 -3.38
CA GLY A 11 -0.45 -1.34 -2.03
C GLY A 11 -1.56 -0.30 -1.89
N PHE A 12 -1.72 0.53 -2.93
CA PHE A 12 -2.75 1.57 -2.97
C PHE A 12 -4.18 0.98 -3.00
N VAL A 13 -4.40 -0.07 -3.80
CA VAL A 13 -5.70 -0.77 -3.87
C VAL A 13 -6.05 -1.42 -2.54
N ILE A 14 -5.08 -2.03 -1.86
CA ILE A 14 -5.27 -2.64 -0.53
C ILE A 14 -5.69 -1.57 0.48
N ILE A 15 -5.05 -0.39 0.47
CA ILE A 15 -5.38 0.72 1.37
C ILE A 15 -6.81 1.21 1.10
N ILE A 16 -7.17 1.50 -0.16
CA ILE A 16 -8.51 2.00 -0.51
C ILE A 16 -9.59 0.99 -0.11
N GLY A 17 -9.40 -0.29 -0.45
CA GLY A 17 -10.35 -1.34 -0.08
C GLY A 17 -10.53 -1.46 1.42
N SER A 18 -9.44 -1.36 2.18
CA SER A 18 -9.47 -1.46 3.65
C SER A 18 -10.12 -0.23 4.31
N ILE A 19 -9.88 0.98 3.79
CA ILE A 19 -10.57 2.19 4.24
C ILE A 19 -12.07 2.10 3.97
N TYR A 20 -12.44 1.66 2.77
CA TYR A 20 -13.85 1.50 2.39
C TYR A 20 -14.55 0.48 3.30
N ALA A 21 -13.94 -0.69 3.50
CA ALA A 21 -14.48 -1.71 4.40
C ALA A 21 -14.65 -1.19 5.84
N ASN A 22 -13.64 -0.49 6.37
CA ASN A 22 -13.71 0.12 7.70
C ASN A 22 -14.85 1.17 7.78
N GLY A 23 -14.99 2.00 6.75
CA GLY A 23 -16.07 2.98 6.63
C GLY A 23 -17.45 2.32 6.62
N SER A 24 -17.63 1.26 5.83
CA SER A 24 -18.88 0.50 5.77
C SER A 24 -19.23 -0.16 7.10
N PHE A 25 -18.27 -0.83 7.76
CA PHE A 25 -18.51 -1.42 9.08
C PHE A 25 -18.96 -0.37 10.10
N ARG A 26 -18.34 0.82 10.07
CA ARG A 26 -18.72 1.93 10.95
C ARG A 26 -20.10 2.49 10.62
N ALA A 27 -20.47 2.57 9.34
CA ALA A 27 -21.79 3.01 8.91
C ALA A 27 -22.90 2.04 9.37
N ASP A 28 -22.60 0.74 9.42
CA ASP A 28 -23.50 -0.30 9.95
C ASP A 28 -23.56 -0.35 11.49
N GLY A 29 -22.91 0.59 12.18
CA GLY A 29 -22.88 0.67 13.65
C GLY A 29 -21.93 -0.35 14.30
N ILE A 30 -21.18 -1.11 13.50
CA ILE A 30 -20.16 -2.04 13.99
C ILE A 30 -18.93 -1.21 14.35
N THR A 31 -18.61 -1.15 15.64
CA THR A 31 -17.47 -0.39 16.17
C THR A 31 -16.38 -1.27 16.78
N THR A 32 -16.64 -2.57 16.92
CA THR A 32 -15.69 -3.58 17.39
C THR A 32 -15.90 -4.90 16.64
N GLY A 33 -14.88 -5.77 16.64
CA GLY A 33 -14.97 -7.11 16.07
C GLY A 33 -14.01 -7.37 14.89
N THR A 34 -14.07 -8.59 14.37
CA THR A 34 -13.10 -9.12 13.39
C THR A 34 -13.04 -8.30 12.11
N GLY A 35 -14.16 -7.76 11.64
CA GLY A 35 -14.22 -6.93 10.43
C GLY A 35 -13.41 -5.64 10.55
N ILE A 36 -13.53 -4.94 11.68
CA ILE A 36 -12.77 -3.70 11.92
C ILE A 36 -11.29 -4.02 12.12
N ASN A 37 -10.96 -5.03 12.93
CA ASN A 37 -9.58 -5.44 13.15
C ASN A 37 -8.89 -5.80 11.83
N LEU A 38 -9.58 -6.53 10.95
CA LEU A 38 -9.07 -6.91 9.65
C LEU A 38 -8.88 -5.70 8.73
N SER A 39 -9.82 -4.74 8.73
CA SER A 39 -9.70 -3.51 7.95
C SER A 39 -8.51 -2.65 8.41
N VAL A 40 -8.26 -2.55 9.72
CA VAL A 40 -7.11 -1.80 10.27
C VAL A 40 -5.79 -2.50 9.90
N ILE A 41 -5.73 -3.83 10.03
CA ILE A 41 -4.57 -4.63 9.58
C ILE A 41 -4.32 -4.40 8.09
N GLY A 42 -5.37 -4.42 7.26
CA GLY A 42 -5.28 -4.16 5.83
C GLY A 42 -4.70 -2.77 5.51
N ILE A 43 -5.11 -1.74 6.25
CA ILE A 43 -4.52 -0.39 6.13
C ILE A 43 -3.02 -0.43 6.49
N VAL A 44 -2.65 -1.00 7.63
CA VAL A 44 -1.25 -1.05 8.09
C VAL A 44 -0.37 -1.81 7.10
N VAL A 45 -0.78 -3.00 6.68
CA VAL A 45 -0.06 -3.83 5.71
C VAL A 45 0.05 -3.12 4.36
N GLY A 46 -1.04 -2.50 3.87
CA GLY A 46 -1.04 -1.74 2.63
C GLY A 46 -0.08 -0.55 2.66
N VAL A 47 -0.01 0.18 3.78
CA VAL A 47 0.93 1.29 3.99
C VAL A 47 2.37 0.78 3.96
N ILE A 48 2.70 -0.27 4.72
CA ILE A 48 4.05 -0.85 4.75
C ILE A 48 4.50 -1.28 3.34
N LEU A 49 3.65 -1.99 2.61
CA LEU A 49 3.91 -2.41 1.22
C LEU A 49 4.16 -1.22 0.30
N THR A 50 3.30 -0.19 0.37
CA THR A 50 3.43 1.00 -0.46
C THR A 50 4.74 1.73 -0.20
N PHE A 51 5.10 1.95 1.06
CA PHE A 51 6.37 2.59 1.42
C PHE A 51 7.57 1.74 1.01
N THR A 52 7.54 0.44 1.27
CA THR A 52 8.64 -0.49 0.93
C THR A 52 8.91 -0.47 -0.57
N LEU A 53 7.86 -0.60 -1.39
CA LEU A 53 7.98 -0.56 -2.84
C LEU A 53 8.45 0.81 -3.35
N PHE A 54 7.95 1.90 -2.76
CA PHE A 54 8.38 3.25 -3.08
C PHE A 54 9.88 3.45 -2.83
N PHE A 55 10.38 3.01 -1.67
CA PHE A 55 11.80 3.11 -1.32
C PHE A 55 12.66 2.24 -2.23
N ILE A 56 12.26 0.99 -2.48
CA ILE A 56 12.97 0.10 -3.43
C ILE A 56 13.10 0.76 -4.80
N ARG A 57 12.03 1.38 -5.32
CA ARG A 57 12.07 2.11 -6.59
C ARG A 57 13.05 3.30 -6.53
N LYS A 58 12.99 4.08 -5.44
CA LYS A 58 13.85 5.25 -5.26
C LYS A 58 15.33 4.88 -5.20
N PHE A 59 15.69 3.82 -4.48
CA PHE A 59 17.08 3.36 -4.39
C PHE A 59 17.57 2.74 -5.70
N ARG A 60 16.76 1.90 -6.35
CA ARG A 60 17.12 1.30 -7.65
C ARG A 60 17.33 2.35 -8.75
N ASN A 61 16.56 3.43 -8.75
CA ASN A 61 16.77 4.53 -9.70
C ASN A 61 18.09 5.29 -9.44
N LYS A 62 18.52 5.41 -8.17
CA LYS A 62 19.81 6.04 -7.83
C LYS A 62 20.99 5.20 -8.29
N GLU A 63 20.94 3.88 -8.12
CA GLU A 63 21.99 2.97 -8.59
C GLU A 63 22.09 2.93 -10.12
N ALA A 64 20.94 2.91 -10.81
CA ALA A 64 20.91 2.97 -12.27
C ALA A 64 21.49 4.28 -12.82
N LEU A 65 21.21 5.41 -12.15
CA LEU A 65 21.80 6.70 -12.51
C LEU A 65 23.32 6.72 -12.30
N ASN A 66 23.80 6.24 -11.14
CA ASN A 66 25.24 6.20 -10.84
C ASN A 66 26.04 5.30 -11.80
N ARG A 67 25.45 4.19 -12.28
CA ARG A 67 26.07 3.34 -13.32
C ARG A 67 26.07 3.96 -14.72
N SER A 68 25.21 4.92 -15.00
CA SER A 68 25.15 5.60 -16.30
C SER A 68 26.13 6.76 -16.41
N VAL A 69 26.57 7.31 -15.27
CA VAL A 69 27.46 8.48 -15.20
C VAL A 69 28.94 8.09 -15.15
N ASN A 70 29.23 6.81 -14.87
CA ASN A 70 30.58 6.26 -14.72
C ASN A 70 30.91 5.29 -15.85
#